data_AF-A0A937SIA0-F1
#
_entry.id   AF-A0A937SIA0-F1
#
_cell.length_a   1.000
_cell.length_b   1.000
_cell.length_c   1.000
_cell.angle_alpha   90.00
_cell.angle_beta   90.00
_cell.angle_gamma   90.00
#
_symmetry.space_group_name_H-M   'P 1'
#
loop_
_entity.id
_entity.type
_entity.pdbx_description
1 polymer ?
#
loop_
_entity_poly.entity_id
_entity_poly.type
_entity_poly.pdbx_seq_one_letter_code
_entity_poly.pdbx_strand_id
1 'polypeptide(L)' 'MRNSLQKVQGVRKVEVDLDDETATVVFFSEEIDKSLLVAATTNIGFPSVVRKP' A
#
# COMPACT_ATOMS: atom_id res chain seq x y z
N MET A 1 -5.35 -13.05 -1.78
CA MET A 1 -5.60 -11.61 -1.48
C MET A 1 -5.28 -10.80 -2.73
N ARG A 2 -6.13 -9.84 -3.13
CA ARG A 2 -5.86 -8.94 -4.25
C ARG A 2 -4.85 -7.89 -3.80
N ASN A 3 -3.55 -8.17 -3.95
CA ASN A 3 -2.50 -7.26 -3.50
C ASN A 3 -2.13 -6.29 -4.62
N SER A 4 -2.95 -5.26 -4.86
CA SER A 4 -2.67 -4.23 -5.87
C SER A 4 -1.35 -3.51 -5.64
N LEU A 5 -0.92 -3.42 -4.38
CA LEU A 5 0.34 -2.81 -3.96
C LEU A 5 1.58 -3.57 -4.44
N GLN A 6 1.53 -4.89 -4.58
CA GLN A 6 2.65 -5.67 -5.14
C GLN A 6 2.90 -5.37 -6.62
N LYS A 7 1.92 -4.82 -7.34
CA LYS A 7 2.06 -4.44 -8.75
C LYS A 7 2.63 -3.04 -8.93
N VAL A 8 2.74 -2.26 -7.87
CA VAL A 8 3.30 -0.90 -7.93
C VAL A 8 4.82 -1.00 -7.99
N GLN A 9 5.42 -0.53 -9.09
CA GLN A 9 6.86 -0.53 -9.28
C GLN A 9 7.53 0.33 -8.20
N GLY A 10 8.48 -0.26 -7.46
CA GLY A 10 9.17 0.36 -6.32
C GLY A 10 8.69 -0.15 -4.96
N VAL A 11 7.61 -0.93 -4.91
CA VAL A 11 7.18 -1.65 -3.70
C VAL A 11 8.06 -2.90 -3.54
N ARG A 12 8.68 -3.02 -2.37
CA ARG A 12 9.53 -4.18 -2.02
C ARG A 12 8.79 -5.23 -1.21
N LYS A 13 7.96 -4.78 -0.26
CA LYS A 13 7.25 -5.68 0.65
C LYS A 13 5.91 -5.09 1.02
N VAL A 14 4.93 -5.97 1.16
CA VAL A 14 3.60 -5.65 1.68
C VAL A 14 3.25 -6.70 2.72
N GLU A 15 2.99 -6.26 3.93
CA GLU A 15 2.43 -7.07 5.01
C GLU A 15 1.04 -6.53 5.33
N VAL A 16 0.05 -7.41 5.32
CA VAL A 16 -1.34 -7.05 5.61
C VAL A 16 -1.71 -7.74 6.90
N ASP A 17 -2.07 -6.94 7.88
CA ASP A 17 -2.72 -7.38 9.10
C ASP A 17 -4.22 -7.20 8.92
N LEU A 18 -4.95 -8.32 8.90
CA LEU A 18 -6.41 -8.29 8.77
C LEU A 18 -7.10 -8.13 10.12
N ASP A 19 -6.44 -8.46 11.22
CA ASP A 19 -6.99 -8.30 12.56
C ASP A 19 -6.99 -6.82 12.95
N ASP A 20 -5.90 -6.12 12.60
CA ASP A 20 -5.73 -4.67 12.80
C ASP A 20 -6.20 -3.81 11.60
N GLU A 21 -6.75 -4.44 10.56
CA GLU A 21 -7.16 -3.80 9.29
C GLU A 21 -6.08 -2.85 8.71
N THR A 22 -4.80 -3.18 8.92
CA THR A 22 -3.66 -2.32 8.62
C THR A 22 -2.73 -2.98 7.61
N ALA A 23 -2.22 -2.21 6.65
CA ALA A 23 -1.20 -2.67 5.71
C ALA A 23 0.11 -1.90 5.92
N THR A 24 1.19 -2.65 6.15
CA THR A 24 2.55 -2.12 6.21
C THR A 24 3.23 -2.33 4.88
N VAL A 25 3.66 -1.24 4.25
CA VAL A 25 4.27 -1.25 2.91
C VAL A 25 5.70 -0.72 3.00
N VAL A 26 6.65 -1.53 2.54
CA VAL A 26 8.06 -1.14 2.38
C VAL A 26 8.29 -0.83 0.91
N PHE A 27 8.69 0.41 0.61
CA PHE A 27 8.89 0.91 -0.73
C PHE A 27 10.06 1.89 -0.81
N PHE A 28 10.56 2.14 -2.01
CA PHE A 28 11.57 3.17 -2.26
C PHE A 28 10.90 4.54 -2.36
N SER A 29 11.16 5.41 -1.38
CA SER A 29 10.57 6.76 -1.34
C SER A 29 11.05 7.68 -2.47
N GLU A 30 12.16 7.35 -3.12
CA GLU A 30 12.67 8.07 -4.29
C GLU A 30 11.91 7.71 -5.57
N GLU A 31 11.28 6.53 -5.61
CA GLU A 31 10.59 6.00 -6.80
C GLU A 31 9.06 6.07 -6.68
N ILE A 32 8.53 6.11 -5.44
CA ILE A 32 7.09 6.04 -5.17
C ILE A 32 6.65 7.17 -4.25
N ASP A 33 5.60 7.88 -4.68
CA ASP A 33 4.78 8.71 -3.81
C ASP A 33 3.72 7.87 -3.08
N LYS A 34 3.50 8.18 -1.80
CA LYS A 34 2.46 7.57 -0.96
C LYS A 34 1.06 7.73 -1.57
N SER A 35 0.83 8.80 -2.34
CA SER A 35 -0.43 9.02 -3.06
C SER A 35 -0.75 7.89 -4.06
N LEU A 36 0.27 7.32 -4.73
CA LEU A 36 0.11 6.19 -5.64
C LEU A 36 -0.31 4.91 -4.93
N LEU A 37 0.21 4.69 -3.72
CA LEU A 37 -0.17 3.53 -2.90
C LEU A 37 -1.65 3.61 -2.50
N VAL A 38 -2.11 4.80 -2.10
CA VAL A 38 -3.53 5.05 -1.77
C VAL A 38 -4.42 4.90 -3.00
N ALA A 39 -3.98 5.37 -4.17
CA ALA A 39 -4.73 5.20 -5.42
C ALA A 39 -4.84 3.71 -5.81
N ALA A 40 -3.76 2.94 -5.65
CA ALA A 40 -3.73 1.52 -5.98
C ALA A 40 -4.70 0.68 -5.14
N THR A 41 -4.90 1.01 -3.87
CA THR A 41 -5.85 0.35 -2.97
C THR A 41 -7.28 0.84 -3.22
N THR A 42 -7.47 2.14 -3.44
CA THR A 42 -8.78 2.72 -3.79
C THR A 42 -9.34 2.14 -5.09
N ASN A 43 -8.51 1.98 -6.12
CA ASN A 43 -8.89 1.44 -7.43
C ASN A 43 -9.42 0.00 -7.39
N ILE A 44 -9.07 -0.76 -6.35
CA ILE A 44 -9.56 -2.13 -6.15
C ILE A 44 -10.68 -2.23 -5.11
N GLY A 45 -11.22 -1.08 -4.66
CA GLY A 45 -12.33 -1.02 -3.70
C GLY A 45 -11.91 -1.01 -2.23
N PHE A 46 -10.62 -0.81 -1.93
CA PHE A 46 -10.09 -0.74 -0.55
C PHE A 46 -9.46 0.65 -0.30
N PRO A 47 -10.25 1.73 -0.15
CA PRO A 47 -9.69 3.04 0.14
C PRO A 47 -8.89 3.01 1.46
N SER A 48 -7.67 3.52 1.45
CA SER A 48 -6.75 3.49 2.60
C SER A 48 -6.19 4.86 2.92
N VAL A 49 -5.89 5.12 4.20
CA VAL A 49 -5.27 6.38 4.64
C VAL A 49 -3.87 6.11 5.18
N VAL A 50 -2.91 6.96 4.82
CA VAL A 50 -1.54 6.86 5.34
C VAL A 50 -1.54 7.21 6.83
N ARG A 51 -1.16 6.25 7.68
CA ARG A 51 -0.89 6.48 9.10
C ARG A 51 0.59 6.80 9.28
N LYS A 52 0.92 7.94 9.87
CA LYS A 52 2.26 8.19 10.40
C LYS A 52 2.39 7.47 11.75
N PRO A 53 3.55 6.89 12.07
CA PRO A 53 3.82 6.43 13.44
C PRO A 53 3.74 7.60 14.43
#